data_AF-A0A2A4PLS5-F1
#
_entry.id   AF-A0A2A4PLS5-F1
#
_cell.length_a   1.000
_cell.length_b   1.000
_cell.length_c   1.000
_cell.angle_alpha   90.00
_cell.angle_beta   90.00
_cell.angle_gamma   90.00
#
_symmetry.space_group_name_H-M   'P 1'
#
loop_
_entity.id
_entity.type
_entity.pdbx_description
1 polymer ?
#
loop_
_entity_poly.entity_id
_entity_poly.type
_entity_poly.pdbx_seq_one_letter_code
_entity_poly.pdbx_strand_id
1 'polypeptide(L)'
;MCGIIGYAGARQAAPIILEGLAALEYRGYDSAGIAVLDADGIPAVHKKSGKLVNLAAALQGSLPEGVTGVGHTRWATHGGPTDFNAHPHTDCDNQIIVVHNGIVENYVQIKEDLISQGHEFTSQTDAECIPHMIESYIEQEYSFEEAVRASAREIKGANAVVAISTRDPGKLVAFRLGNAGGLVVGYGQDELFLASDLPALLPHTQEVAYLAGGEMVTLDNHSANYFTLDGMSVTKTPMHVAYDALSAAKGEYKHFMLKEIHEQPEAVINSLRGRVSFDDLKVVLDEFQISDADIARIDRVVFLGMGTSFNAAMVARSWMESLARLPSEFDNSSEFRYRDPVIDENTLVVSLSQSGETADTLA
;
A
#
# COMPACT_ATOMS: atom_id res chain seq x y z
N MET A 1 -1.19 7.48 -5.61
CA MET A 1 -1.05 6.03 -5.32
C MET A 1 -2.43 5.52 -4.96
N CYS A 2 -2.88 4.33 -5.30
CA CYS A 2 -4.25 3.92 -4.94
C CYS A 2 -4.37 3.57 -3.43
N GLY A 3 -5.60 3.42 -2.93
CA GLY A 3 -5.90 2.97 -1.56
C GLY A 3 -6.65 1.65 -1.56
N ILE A 4 -6.25 0.71 -0.70
CA ILE A 4 -6.93 -0.58 -0.47
C ILE A 4 -7.40 -0.64 0.98
N ILE A 5 -8.61 -1.18 1.19
CA ILE A 5 -9.08 -1.65 2.50
C ILE A 5 -9.79 -3.00 2.30
N GLY A 6 -9.64 -3.89 3.27
CA GLY A 6 -10.26 -5.19 3.36
C GLY A 6 -10.63 -5.46 4.81
N TYR A 7 -11.72 -6.19 5.01
CA TYR A 7 -12.24 -6.47 6.34
C TYR A 7 -12.89 -7.86 6.36
N ALA A 8 -12.58 -8.62 7.42
CA ALA A 8 -13.29 -9.83 7.82
C ALA A 8 -13.51 -9.80 9.33
N GLY A 9 -14.75 -9.91 9.77
CA GLY A 9 -15.07 -9.83 11.20
C GLY A 9 -16.52 -10.19 11.52
N ALA A 10 -17.03 -9.67 12.63
CA ALA A 10 -18.43 -9.87 13.05
C ALA A 10 -19.35 -8.68 12.72
N ARG A 11 -18.78 -7.49 12.49
CA ARG A 11 -19.52 -6.27 12.14
C ARG A 11 -19.81 -6.18 10.64
N GLN A 12 -20.74 -5.30 10.27
CA GLN A 12 -21.04 -4.98 8.88
C GLN A 12 -19.82 -4.34 8.20
N ALA A 13 -19.39 -4.91 7.07
CA ALA A 13 -18.17 -4.54 6.37
C ALA A 13 -18.27 -3.17 5.69
N ALA A 14 -19.41 -2.85 5.07
CA ALA A 14 -19.59 -1.64 4.27
C ALA A 14 -19.25 -0.33 5.02
N PRO A 15 -19.77 -0.08 6.24
CA PRO A 15 -19.41 1.13 7.01
C PRO A 15 -17.91 1.26 7.29
N ILE A 16 -17.27 0.16 7.71
CA ILE A 16 -15.83 0.10 8.02
C ILE A 16 -15.00 0.38 6.77
N ILE A 17 -15.36 -0.26 5.66
CA ILE A 17 -14.70 -0.07 4.38
C ILE A 17 -14.82 1.39 3.92
N LEU A 18 -16.01 1.99 3.99
CA LEU A 18 -16.21 3.38 3.60
C LEU A 18 -15.43 4.37 4.47
N GLU A 19 -15.35 4.13 5.78
CA GLU A 19 -14.52 4.91 6.71
C GLU A 19 -13.02 4.77 6.36
N GLY A 20 -12.56 3.55 6.12
CA GLY A 20 -11.18 3.28 5.68
C GLY A 20 -10.85 3.96 4.36
N LEU A 21 -11.74 3.91 3.37
CA LEU A 21 -11.56 4.62 2.09
C LEU A 21 -11.50 6.14 2.27
N ALA A 22 -12.27 6.71 3.19
CA ALA A 22 -12.22 8.14 3.48
C ALA A 22 -10.84 8.54 4.05
N ALA A 23 -10.24 7.69 4.89
CA ALA A 23 -8.88 7.88 5.39
C ALA A 23 -7.81 7.73 4.29
N LEU A 24 -8.11 7.05 3.18
CA LEU A 24 -7.19 6.82 2.06
C LEU A 24 -7.44 7.72 0.84
N GLU A 25 -8.45 8.60 0.86
CA GLU A 25 -8.83 9.44 -0.30
C GLU A 25 -7.69 10.38 -0.76
N TYR A 26 -6.76 10.71 0.14
CA TYR A 26 -5.59 11.52 -0.20
C TYR A 26 -4.62 10.80 -1.17
N ARG A 27 -4.69 9.46 -1.26
CA ARG A 27 -3.86 8.65 -2.15
C ARG A 27 -4.42 8.65 -3.58
N GLY A 28 -5.75 8.51 -3.74
CA GLY A 28 -6.43 8.45 -5.04
C GLY A 28 -7.90 8.91 -4.97
N TYR A 29 -8.37 9.58 -6.01
CA TYR A 29 -9.70 10.23 -6.05
C TYR A 29 -10.38 10.23 -7.42
N ASP A 30 -9.86 9.44 -8.38
CA ASP A 30 -10.41 9.35 -9.73
C ASP A 30 -11.66 8.46 -9.80
N SER A 31 -11.73 7.48 -8.91
CA SER A 31 -12.90 6.62 -8.69
C SER A 31 -12.77 5.88 -7.36
N ALA A 32 -13.88 5.35 -6.85
CA ALA A 32 -13.90 4.48 -5.69
C ALA A 32 -14.94 3.36 -5.86
N GLY A 33 -14.74 2.26 -5.15
CA GLY A 33 -15.71 1.18 -5.11
C GLY A 33 -15.55 0.27 -3.90
N ILE A 34 -16.59 -0.51 -3.64
CA ILE A 34 -16.61 -1.54 -2.60
C ILE A 34 -17.25 -2.81 -3.15
N ALA A 35 -16.87 -3.94 -2.55
CA ALA A 35 -17.55 -5.21 -2.68
C ALA A 35 -17.74 -5.83 -1.30
N VAL A 36 -18.93 -6.32 -1.03
CA VAL A 36 -19.27 -7.01 0.22
C VAL A 36 -19.95 -8.33 -0.14
N LEU A 37 -19.56 -9.40 0.53
CA LEU A 37 -20.23 -10.71 0.45
C LEU A 37 -21.28 -10.77 1.55
N ASP A 38 -22.52 -11.04 1.17
CA ASP A 38 -23.59 -11.27 2.14
C ASP A 38 -23.46 -12.64 2.83
N ALA A 39 -24.43 -12.97 3.70
CA ALA A 39 -24.42 -14.22 4.46
C ALA A 39 -24.55 -15.48 3.58
N ASP A 40 -25.12 -15.35 2.37
CA ASP A 40 -25.27 -16.42 1.39
C ASP A 40 -24.09 -16.46 0.41
N GLY A 41 -23.09 -15.58 0.59
CA GLY A 41 -21.92 -15.46 -0.27
C GLY A 41 -22.19 -14.72 -1.58
N ILE A 42 -23.33 -14.04 -1.71
CA ILE A 42 -23.67 -13.27 -2.91
C ILE A 42 -22.94 -11.91 -2.84
N PRO A 43 -22.20 -11.53 -3.90
CA PRO A 43 -21.44 -10.30 -3.91
C PRO A 43 -22.31 -9.10 -4.29
N ALA A 44 -22.21 -8.03 -3.51
CA ALA A 44 -22.71 -6.71 -3.85
C ALA A 44 -21.54 -5.78 -4.21
N VAL A 45 -21.37 -5.51 -5.51
CA VAL A 45 -20.28 -4.66 -6.04
C VAL A 45 -20.81 -3.30 -6.45
N HIS A 46 -20.26 -2.24 -5.86
CA HIS A 46 -20.67 -0.85 -6.14
C HIS A 46 -19.47 0.01 -6.47
N LYS A 47 -19.54 0.73 -7.59
CA LYS A 47 -18.44 1.52 -8.15
C LYS A 47 -18.92 2.87 -8.62
N LYS A 48 -18.13 3.92 -8.37
CA LYS A 48 -18.38 5.26 -8.90
C LYS A 48 -17.09 5.97 -9.28
N SER A 49 -17.12 6.59 -10.45
CA SER A 49 -16.14 7.58 -10.88
C SER A 49 -16.21 8.86 -10.05
N GLY A 50 -15.06 9.52 -9.90
CA GLY A 50 -14.86 10.68 -9.06
C GLY A 50 -14.55 10.33 -7.59
N LYS A 51 -14.74 11.33 -6.73
CA LYS A 51 -14.41 11.26 -5.31
C LYS A 51 -15.29 10.27 -4.55
N LEU A 52 -14.85 9.85 -3.37
CA LEU A 52 -15.55 8.89 -2.52
C LEU A 52 -16.99 9.31 -2.19
N VAL A 53 -17.25 10.62 -2.09
CA VAL A 53 -18.59 11.17 -1.86
C VAL A 53 -19.62 10.70 -2.90
N ASN A 54 -19.21 10.45 -4.15
CA ASN A 54 -20.10 9.94 -5.19
C ASN A 54 -20.55 8.51 -4.89
N LEU A 55 -19.63 7.66 -4.43
CA LEU A 55 -19.92 6.30 -4.01
C LEU A 55 -20.80 6.30 -2.76
N ALA A 56 -20.46 7.12 -1.76
CA ALA A 56 -21.24 7.25 -0.53
C ALA A 56 -22.68 7.71 -0.80
N ALA A 57 -22.87 8.67 -1.71
CA ALA A 57 -24.19 9.11 -2.14
C ALA A 57 -24.97 8.01 -2.87
N ALA A 58 -24.31 7.23 -3.74
CA ALA A 58 -24.94 6.12 -4.45
C ALA A 58 -25.39 4.97 -3.52
N LEU A 59 -24.71 4.81 -2.38
CA LEU A 59 -25.01 3.79 -1.38
C LEU A 59 -25.94 4.30 -0.25
N GLN A 60 -26.31 5.57 -0.26
CA GLN A 60 -27.05 6.18 0.83
C GLN A 60 -28.41 5.49 1.02
N GLY A 61 -28.63 4.93 2.22
CA GLY A 61 -29.87 4.20 2.57
C GLY A 61 -29.94 2.75 2.09
N SER A 62 -28.89 2.23 1.44
CA SER A 62 -28.84 0.84 0.95
C SER A 62 -27.40 0.32 0.96
N LEU A 63 -26.76 0.35 2.14
CA LEU A 63 -25.44 -0.25 2.29
C LEU A 63 -25.55 -1.77 2.11
N PRO A 64 -24.64 -2.40 1.35
CA PRO A 64 -24.65 -3.84 1.22
C PRO A 64 -24.37 -4.49 2.57
N GLU A 65 -25.15 -5.53 2.87
CA GLU A 65 -25.05 -6.28 4.12
C GLU A 65 -24.04 -7.42 3.96
N GLY A 66 -23.23 -7.65 4.99
CA GLY A 66 -22.20 -8.67 4.98
C GLY A 66 -21.05 -8.35 5.91
N VAL A 67 -20.29 -9.37 6.28
CA VAL A 67 -19.20 -9.26 7.28
C VAL A 67 -17.81 -9.42 6.66
N THR A 68 -17.74 -9.54 5.34
CA THR A 68 -16.51 -9.66 4.57
C THR A 68 -16.58 -8.78 3.35
N GLY A 69 -15.54 -8.01 3.09
CA GLY A 69 -15.51 -7.17 1.92
C GLY A 69 -14.17 -6.49 1.68
N VAL A 70 -14.10 -5.83 0.54
CA VAL A 70 -12.96 -5.03 0.10
C VAL A 70 -13.43 -3.70 -0.47
N GLY A 71 -12.57 -2.69 -0.41
CA GLY A 71 -12.80 -1.40 -1.01
C GLY A 71 -11.53 -0.84 -1.62
N HIS A 72 -11.72 0.10 -2.56
CA HIS A 72 -10.62 0.74 -3.26
C HIS A 72 -10.88 2.21 -3.57
N THR A 73 -9.82 3.02 -3.50
CA THR A 73 -9.75 4.34 -4.12
C THR A 73 -8.67 4.33 -5.20
N ARG A 74 -9.02 4.80 -6.40
CA ARG A 74 -8.16 4.67 -7.58
C ARG A 74 -7.52 5.99 -7.98
N TRP A 75 -6.27 5.89 -8.41
CA TRP A 75 -5.55 6.86 -9.23
C TRP A 75 -5.26 6.20 -10.58
N ALA A 76 -5.86 6.68 -11.67
CA ALA A 76 -5.87 5.96 -12.94
C ALA A 76 -4.48 5.94 -13.63
N THR A 77 -4.03 4.76 -14.05
CA THR A 77 -2.83 4.55 -14.88
C THR A 77 -3.22 3.99 -16.25
N HIS A 78 -3.88 2.84 -16.30
CA HIS A 78 -4.45 2.24 -17.51
C HIS A 78 -5.97 2.41 -17.55
N GLY A 79 -6.52 2.93 -18.65
CA GLY A 79 -7.95 3.18 -18.79
C GLY A 79 -8.44 4.42 -18.02
N GLY A 80 -9.39 5.14 -18.63
CA GLY A 80 -9.92 6.40 -18.07
C GLY A 80 -10.69 6.22 -16.75
N PRO A 81 -10.97 7.32 -16.01
CA PRO A 81 -11.68 7.30 -14.74
C PRO A 81 -13.19 7.07 -14.94
N THR A 82 -13.60 5.83 -15.17
CA THR A 82 -14.98 5.41 -15.40
C THR A 82 -15.45 4.43 -14.34
N ASP A 83 -16.77 4.27 -14.18
CA ASP A 83 -17.34 3.28 -13.27
C ASP A 83 -16.89 1.83 -13.64
N PHE A 84 -16.66 1.55 -14.93
CA PHE A 84 -16.18 0.26 -15.42
C PHE A 84 -14.72 -0.03 -15.03
N ASN A 85 -13.85 0.96 -15.15
CA ASN A 85 -12.42 0.85 -14.82
C ASN A 85 -12.14 1.05 -13.32
N ALA A 86 -13.14 1.41 -12.53
CA ALA A 86 -13.04 1.45 -11.08
C ALA A 86 -12.91 0.02 -10.53
N HIS A 87 -12.18 -0.10 -9.42
CA HIS A 87 -12.11 -1.33 -8.65
C HIS A 87 -13.30 -1.37 -7.66
N PRO A 88 -13.70 -2.54 -7.15
CA PRO A 88 -13.15 -3.87 -7.42
C PRO A 88 -13.41 -4.39 -8.85
N HIS A 89 -12.49 -5.22 -9.35
CA HIS A 89 -12.67 -6.00 -10.57
C HIS A 89 -13.17 -7.40 -10.23
N THR A 90 -13.92 -8.00 -11.14
CA THR A 90 -14.49 -9.34 -11.00
C THR A 90 -14.05 -10.25 -12.14
N ASP A 91 -14.19 -11.56 -11.93
CA ASP A 91 -14.07 -12.60 -12.96
C ASP A 91 -15.35 -12.68 -13.82
N CYS A 92 -15.45 -13.65 -14.74
CA CYS A 92 -16.58 -13.73 -15.67
C CYS A 92 -17.91 -13.98 -14.95
N ASP A 93 -17.89 -14.78 -13.88
CA ASP A 93 -19.09 -15.18 -13.13
C ASP A 93 -19.33 -14.33 -11.86
N ASN A 94 -18.51 -13.31 -11.61
CA ASN A 94 -18.51 -12.52 -10.37
C ASN A 94 -18.29 -13.35 -9.09
N GLN A 95 -17.57 -14.46 -9.17
CA GLN A 95 -17.19 -15.28 -8.02
C GLN A 95 -15.91 -14.78 -7.34
N ILE A 96 -14.98 -14.22 -8.12
CA ILE A 96 -13.70 -13.71 -7.61
C ILE A 96 -13.69 -12.20 -7.72
N ILE A 97 -13.42 -11.52 -6.61
CA ILE A 97 -13.41 -10.05 -6.55
C ILE A 97 -12.06 -9.57 -6.05
N VAL A 98 -11.46 -8.64 -6.78
CA VAL A 98 -10.09 -8.17 -6.55
C VAL A 98 -10.01 -6.65 -6.47
N VAL A 99 -9.23 -6.15 -5.52
CA VAL A 99 -8.70 -4.79 -5.48
C VAL A 99 -7.18 -4.82 -5.60
N HIS A 100 -6.59 -3.79 -6.20
CA HIS A 100 -5.20 -3.81 -6.65
C HIS A 100 -4.57 -2.43 -6.64
N ASN A 101 -3.35 -2.37 -6.14
CA ASN A 101 -2.44 -1.24 -6.18
C ASN A 101 -1.17 -1.66 -6.90
N GLY A 102 -0.84 -1.02 -8.02
CA GLY A 102 0.36 -1.37 -8.77
C GLY A 102 0.11 -1.35 -10.26
N ILE A 103 0.99 -2.02 -10.99
CA ILE A 103 0.87 -2.23 -12.44
C ILE A 103 1.24 -3.68 -12.75
N VAL A 104 0.34 -4.39 -13.42
CA VAL A 104 0.65 -5.71 -14.01
C VAL A 104 1.37 -5.48 -15.33
N GLU A 105 2.70 -5.54 -15.33
CA GLU A 105 3.51 -5.14 -16.49
C GLU A 105 3.33 -6.05 -17.71
N ASN A 106 3.02 -7.33 -17.49
CA ASN A 106 2.76 -8.33 -18.53
C ASN A 106 1.26 -8.52 -18.83
N TYR A 107 0.39 -7.56 -18.50
CA TYR A 107 -1.05 -7.70 -18.67
C TYR A 107 -1.48 -7.97 -20.12
N VAL A 108 -0.75 -7.46 -21.11
CA VAL A 108 -1.08 -7.68 -22.54
C VAL A 108 -1.01 -9.17 -22.87
N GLN A 109 0.09 -9.83 -22.48
CA GLN A 109 0.28 -11.26 -22.72
C GLN A 109 -0.78 -12.08 -21.96
N ILE A 110 -0.97 -11.78 -20.67
CA ILE A 110 -1.95 -12.48 -19.82
C ILE A 110 -3.37 -12.34 -20.41
N LYS A 111 -3.75 -11.14 -20.83
CA LYS A 111 -5.07 -10.86 -21.40
C LYS A 111 -5.30 -11.61 -22.71
N GLU A 112 -4.30 -11.66 -23.59
CA GLU A 112 -4.38 -12.42 -24.85
C GLU A 112 -4.57 -13.92 -24.58
N ASP A 113 -3.79 -14.47 -23.64
CA ASP A 113 -3.87 -15.89 -23.27
C ASP A 113 -5.24 -16.24 -22.65
N LEU A 114 -5.78 -15.40 -21.77
CA LEU A 114 -7.10 -15.61 -21.14
C LEU A 114 -8.25 -15.44 -22.14
N ILE A 115 -8.20 -14.46 -23.04
CA ILE A 115 -9.19 -14.33 -24.12
C ILE A 115 -9.21 -15.58 -25.00
N SER A 116 -8.02 -16.17 -25.28
CA SER A 116 -7.94 -17.40 -26.06
C SER A 116 -8.58 -18.62 -25.37
N GLN A 117 -8.67 -18.58 -24.03
CA GLN A 117 -9.34 -19.59 -23.20
C GLN A 117 -10.84 -19.32 -23.03
N GLY A 118 -11.34 -18.16 -23.48
CA GLY A 118 -12.76 -17.82 -23.47
C GLY A 118 -13.18 -16.77 -22.44
N HIS A 119 -12.25 -16.20 -21.67
CA HIS A 119 -12.57 -15.16 -20.69
C HIS A 119 -13.01 -13.85 -21.38
N GLU A 120 -14.08 -13.24 -20.87
CA GLU A 120 -14.60 -11.96 -21.34
C GLU A 120 -14.17 -10.81 -20.43
N PHE A 121 -13.42 -9.85 -20.99
CA PHE A 121 -12.99 -8.64 -20.28
C PHE A 121 -13.95 -7.48 -20.51
N THR A 122 -14.29 -6.76 -19.43
CA THR A 122 -15.24 -5.65 -19.41
C THR A 122 -14.59 -4.29 -19.20
N SER A 123 -13.29 -4.24 -18.90
CA SER A 123 -12.55 -3.03 -18.61
C SER A 123 -11.30 -2.87 -19.48
N GLN A 124 -10.66 -1.71 -19.33
CA GLN A 124 -9.41 -1.35 -19.99
C GLN A 124 -8.20 -1.43 -19.05
N THR A 125 -8.40 -1.90 -17.81
CA THR A 125 -7.36 -1.92 -16.79
C THR A 125 -6.52 -3.18 -16.91
N ASP A 126 -5.26 -3.07 -16.50
CA ASP A 126 -4.37 -4.20 -16.29
C ASP A 126 -4.85 -5.07 -15.11
N ALA A 127 -5.47 -4.46 -14.10
CA ALA A 127 -5.96 -5.11 -12.88
C ALA A 127 -7.03 -6.18 -13.13
N GLU A 128 -7.86 -6.05 -14.16
CA GLU A 128 -8.90 -7.06 -14.50
C GLU A 128 -8.31 -8.41 -14.89
N CYS A 129 -7.05 -8.48 -15.30
CA CYS A 129 -6.39 -9.77 -15.55
C CYS A 129 -6.35 -10.64 -14.30
N ILE A 130 -6.22 -10.04 -13.12
CA ILE A 130 -5.99 -10.76 -11.86
C ILE A 130 -7.16 -11.67 -11.46
N PRO A 131 -8.42 -11.21 -11.39
CA PRO A 131 -9.55 -12.10 -11.08
C PRO A 131 -9.72 -13.21 -12.13
N HIS A 132 -9.50 -12.94 -13.42
CA HIS A 132 -9.56 -13.98 -14.47
C HIS A 132 -8.42 -15.00 -14.39
N MET A 133 -7.21 -14.59 -13.99
CA MET A 133 -6.13 -15.55 -13.69
C MET A 133 -6.52 -16.48 -12.55
N ILE A 134 -7.08 -15.93 -11.46
CA ILE A 134 -7.54 -16.71 -10.31
C ILE A 134 -8.66 -17.67 -10.73
N GLU A 135 -9.64 -17.19 -11.52
CA GLU A 135 -10.72 -17.98 -12.12
C GLU A 135 -10.17 -19.17 -12.91
N SER A 136 -9.25 -18.93 -13.85
CA SER A 136 -8.61 -19.98 -14.68
C SER A 136 -7.89 -21.04 -13.84
N TYR A 137 -7.23 -20.65 -12.75
CA TYR A 137 -6.59 -21.60 -11.83
C TYR A 137 -7.60 -22.41 -11.02
N ILE A 138 -8.69 -21.78 -10.59
CA ILE A 138 -9.78 -22.46 -9.87
C ILE A 138 -10.48 -23.50 -10.76
N GLU A 139 -10.65 -23.21 -12.06
CA GLU A 139 -11.17 -24.18 -13.03
C GLU A 139 -10.27 -25.41 -13.20
N GLN A 140 -8.98 -25.27 -12.88
CA GLN A 140 -7.99 -26.35 -12.83
C GLN A 140 -7.94 -27.06 -11.46
N GLU A 141 -8.97 -26.88 -10.63
CA GLU A 141 -9.13 -27.47 -9.29
C GLU A 141 -8.13 -26.99 -8.22
N TYR A 142 -7.53 -25.81 -8.40
CA TYR A 142 -6.77 -25.17 -7.34
C TYR A 142 -7.72 -24.64 -6.25
N SER A 143 -7.34 -24.74 -4.98
CA SER A 143 -8.02 -23.97 -3.92
C SER A 143 -7.87 -22.47 -4.17
N PHE A 144 -8.72 -21.66 -3.54
CA PHE A 144 -8.68 -20.21 -3.70
C PHE A 144 -7.30 -19.62 -3.35
N GLU A 145 -6.70 -20.06 -2.24
CA GLU A 145 -5.37 -19.63 -1.82
C GLU A 145 -4.27 -20.06 -2.80
N GLU A 146 -4.38 -21.26 -3.36
CA GLU A 146 -3.42 -21.78 -4.34
C GLU A 146 -3.54 -21.04 -5.69
N ALA A 147 -4.77 -20.72 -6.12
CA ALA A 147 -5.04 -19.97 -7.34
C ALA A 147 -4.52 -18.53 -7.24
N VAL A 148 -4.72 -17.86 -6.10
CA VAL A 148 -4.15 -16.54 -5.84
C VAL A 148 -2.62 -16.60 -5.83
N ARG A 149 -2.02 -17.62 -5.18
CA ARG A 149 -0.56 -17.81 -5.16
C ARG A 149 0.00 -18.08 -6.56
N ALA A 150 -0.67 -18.90 -7.36
CA ALA A 150 -0.23 -19.22 -8.71
C ALA A 150 -0.28 -17.96 -9.60
N SER A 151 -1.36 -17.20 -9.52
CA SER A 151 -1.49 -15.90 -10.20
C SER A 151 -0.37 -14.93 -9.81
N ALA A 152 -0.05 -14.83 -8.52
CA ALA A 152 1.02 -13.97 -8.02
C ALA A 152 2.43 -14.33 -8.56
N ARG A 153 2.68 -15.59 -8.93
CA ARG A 153 3.97 -16.02 -9.49
C ARG A 153 4.15 -15.65 -10.97
N GLU A 154 3.06 -15.43 -11.68
CA GLU A 154 3.09 -15.06 -13.11
C GLU A 154 3.07 -13.56 -13.36
N ILE A 155 2.51 -12.79 -12.42
CA ILE A 155 2.43 -11.34 -12.51
C ILE A 155 3.83 -10.72 -12.43
N LYS A 156 4.14 -9.86 -13.40
CA LYS A 156 5.35 -9.03 -13.40
C LYS A 156 5.05 -7.61 -12.93
N GLY A 157 6.04 -7.00 -12.29
CA GLY A 157 5.95 -5.65 -11.75
C GLY A 157 5.56 -5.60 -10.28
N ALA A 158 5.44 -4.37 -9.78
CA ALA A 158 5.07 -4.08 -8.40
C ALA A 158 3.54 -4.15 -8.23
N ASN A 159 3.05 -5.11 -7.43
CA ASN A 159 1.62 -5.35 -7.23
C ASN A 159 1.27 -5.63 -5.76
N ALA A 160 0.25 -4.95 -5.23
CA ALA A 160 -0.39 -5.26 -3.95
C ALA A 160 -1.86 -5.59 -4.24
N VAL A 161 -2.29 -6.79 -3.87
CA VAL A 161 -3.57 -7.37 -4.28
C VAL A 161 -4.30 -7.91 -3.07
N VAL A 162 -5.61 -7.71 -3.03
CA VAL A 162 -6.52 -8.36 -2.08
C VAL A 162 -7.68 -8.95 -2.86
N ALA A 163 -7.92 -10.23 -2.64
CA ALA A 163 -8.96 -11.01 -3.27
C ALA A 163 -9.93 -11.57 -2.23
N ILE A 164 -11.20 -11.63 -2.60
CA ILE A 164 -12.26 -12.38 -1.90
C ILE A 164 -12.97 -13.27 -2.91
N SER A 165 -13.59 -14.35 -2.41
CA SER A 165 -14.27 -15.34 -3.23
C SER A 165 -15.65 -15.66 -2.64
N THR A 166 -16.66 -15.79 -3.51
CA THR A 166 -18.00 -16.26 -3.12
C THR A 166 -17.99 -17.72 -2.64
N ARG A 167 -16.94 -18.49 -2.98
CA ARG A 167 -16.75 -19.89 -2.55
C ARG A 167 -16.22 -20.01 -1.13
N ASP A 168 -15.54 -18.97 -0.64
CA ASP A 168 -14.96 -18.90 0.70
C ASP A 168 -15.38 -17.59 1.41
N PRO A 169 -16.69 -17.37 1.68
CA PRO A 169 -17.13 -16.21 2.44
C PRO A 169 -16.45 -16.17 3.82
N GLY A 170 -16.10 -14.97 4.31
CA GLY A 170 -15.33 -14.84 5.54
C GLY A 170 -13.82 -14.71 5.34
N LYS A 171 -13.30 -15.04 4.14
CA LYS A 171 -11.86 -15.15 3.87
C LYS A 171 -11.37 -14.07 2.90
N LEU A 172 -10.23 -13.47 3.22
CA LEU A 172 -9.45 -12.63 2.31
C LEU A 172 -8.11 -13.31 2.04
N VAL A 173 -7.65 -13.22 0.79
CA VAL A 173 -6.28 -13.60 0.41
C VAL A 173 -5.60 -12.41 -0.24
N ALA A 174 -4.43 -12.06 0.24
CA ALA A 174 -3.68 -10.90 -0.25
C ALA A 174 -2.22 -11.24 -0.49
N PHE A 175 -1.60 -10.57 -1.45
CA PHE A 175 -0.16 -10.71 -1.71
C PHE A 175 0.46 -9.38 -2.09
N ARG A 176 1.78 -9.29 -1.91
CA ARG A 176 2.57 -8.14 -2.31
C ARG A 176 3.79 -8.59 -3.13
N LEU A 177 3.99 -7.99 -4.29
CA LEU A 177 5.10 -8.18 -5.21
C LEU A 177 5.88 -6.88 -5.34
N GLY A 178 7.21 -6.98 -5.28
CA GLY A 178 8.12 -5.84 -5.44
C GLY A 178 7.80 -4.69 -4.49
N ASN A 179 8.08 -3.47 -4.94
CA ASN A 179 7.91 -2.24 -4.18
C ASN A 179 6.53 -1.60 -4.40
N ALA A 180 5.48 -2.42 -4.52
CA ALA A 180 4.12 -1.91 -4.54
C ALA A 180 3.83 -1.19 -3.22
N GLY A 181 2.82 -0.30 -3.22
CA GLY A 181 2.33 0.33 -1.99
C GLY A 181 2.14 -0.71 -0.87
N GLY A 182 2.29 -0.29 0.38
CA GLY A 182 2.25 -1.20 1.52
C GLY A 182 0.98 -2.04 1.56
N LEU A 183 1.06 -3.19 2.24
CA LEU A 183 -0.10 -3.91 2.75
C LEU A 183 0.17 -4.20 4.22
N VAL A 184 -0.79 -3.82 5.06
CA VAL A 184 -0.71 -3.91 6.51
C VAL A 184 -1.95 -4.63 7.00
N VAL A 185 -1.76 -5.68 7.79
CA VAL A 185 -2.83 -6.38 8.48
C VAL A 185 -3.02 -5.73 9.85
N GLY A 186 -4.25 -5.35 10.17
CA GLY A 186 -4.65 -4.86 11.49
C GLY A 186 -5.38 -5.94 12.27
N TYR A 187 -5.02 -6.11 13.55
CA TYR A 187 -5.59 -7.11 14.44
C TYR A 187 -6.58 -6.47 15.41
N GLY A 188 -7.88 -6.68 15.19
CA GLY A 188 -8.93 -6.24 16.10
C GLY A 188 -9.37 -7.34 17.07
N GLN A 189 -10.47 -7.09 17.77
CA GLN A 189 -11.12 -8.10 18.62
C GLN A 189 -12.14 -8.89 17.78
N ASP A 190 -11.84 -10.16 17.49
CA ASP A 190 -12.67 -11.05 16.64
C ASP A 190 -12.92 -10.49 15.23
N GLU A 191 -11.97 -9.70 14.73
CA GLU A 191 -11.98 -9.10 13.42
C GLU A 191 -10.55 -8.81 12.95
N LEU A 192 -10.33 -8.93 11.64
CA LEU A 192 -9.08 -8.57 10.99
C LEU A 192 -9.35 -7.58 9.86
N PHE A 193 -8.39 -6.68 9.71
CA PHE A 193 -8.39 -5.64 8.69
C PHE A 193 -7.16 -5.81 7.83
N LEU A 194 -7.24 -5.32 6.60
CA LEU A 194 -6.09 -5.20 5.73
C LEU A 194 -6.18 -3.89 4.98
N ALA A 195 -5.14 -3.06 5.04
CA ALA A 195 -5.14 -1.80 4.32
C ALA A 195 -3.82 -1.57 3.61
N SER A 196 -3.85 -0.70 2.59
CA SER A 196 -2.62 -0.23 1.98
C SER A 196 -1.83 0.75 2.84
N ASP A 197 -2.44 1.27 3.91
CA ASP A 197 -1.83 2.24 4.80
C ASP A 197 -2.51 2.28 6.17
N LEU A 198 -1.75 2.67 7.19
CA LEU A 198 -2.18 2.68 8.59
C LEU A 198 -3.40 3.56 8.89
N PRO A 199 -3.59 4.77 8.33
CA PRO A 199 -4.70 5.64 8.71
C PRO A 199 -6.09 4.98 8.56
N ALA A 200 -6.23 4.01 7.66
CA ALA A 200 -7.47 3.25 7.48
C ALA A 200 -7.73 2.21 8.58
N LEU A 201 -6.69 1.81 9.32
CA LEU A 201 -6.73 0.79 10.37
C LEU A 201 -6.78 1.39 11.78
N LEU A 202 -6.11 2.52 11.98
CA LEU A 202 -5.91 3.14 13.29
C LEU A 202 -7.19 3.48 14.07
N PRO A 203 -8.34 3.81 13.43
CA PRO A 203 -9.61 3.92 14.15
C PRO A 203 -10.12 2.62 14.79
N HIS A 204 -9.60 1.46 14.35
CA HIS A 204 -10.07 0.14 14.78
C HIS A 204 -9.02 -0.64 15.57
N THR A 205 -7.74 -0.48 15.25
CA THR A 205 -6.65 -1.18 15.96
C THR A 205 -5.31 -0.47 15.82
N GLN A 206 -4.47 -0.65 16.84
CA GLN A 206 -3.08 -0.22 16.88
C GLN A 206 -2.10 -1.40 16.73
N GLU A 207 -2.61 -2.64 16.72
CA GLU A 207 -1.81 -3.85 16.54
C GLU A 207 -1.76 -4.21 15.06
N VAL A 208 -0.58 -4.15 14.46
CA VAL A 208 -0.43 -4.32 13.01
C VAL A 208 0.74 -5.21 12.63
N ALA A 209 0.66 -5.87 11.47
CA ALA A 209 1.78 -6.57 10.86
C ALA A 209 1.90 -6.21 9.38
N TYR A 210 3.12 -5.93 8.93
CA TYR A 210 3.41 -5.56 7.55
C TYR A 210 3.67 -6.79 6.68
N LEU A 211 3.07 -6.79 5.49
CA LEU A 211 3.35 -7.75 4.43
C LEU A 211 4.56 -7.26 3.61
N ALA A 212 5.62 -8.07 3.56
CA ALA A 212 6.80 -7.80 2.76
C ALA A 212 6.58 -8.16 1.28
N GLY A 213 7.44 -7.66 0.39
CA GLY A 213 7.44 -8.09 -1.00
C GLY A 213 7.80 -9.59 -1.10
N GLY A 214 7.05 -10.34 -1.90
CA GLY A 214 7.17 -11.80 -2.02
C GLY A 214 6.40 -12.58 -0.96
N GLU A 215 5.54 -11.91 -0.18
CA GLU A 215 4.68 -12.55 0.81
C GLU A 215 3.21 -12.52 0.41
N MET A 216 2.47 -13.49 0.95
CA MET A 216 1.04 -13.67 0.87
C MET A 216 0.47 -13.85 2.27
N VAL A 217 -0.74 -13.38 2.50
CA VAL A 217 -1.50 -13.62 3.72
C VAL A 217 -2.89 -14.14 3.37
N THR A 218 -3.33 -15.16 4.09
CA THR A 218 -4.72 -15.60 4.13
C THR A 218 -5.26 -15.23 5.50
N LEU A 219 -6.35 -14.48 5.55
CA LEU A 219 -6.97 -14.06 6.80
C LEU A 219 -8.48 -14.27 6.78
N ASP A 220 -9.03 -14.53 7.96
CA ASP A 220 -10.45 -14.57 8.26
C ASP A 220 -10.72 -13.67 9.48
N ASN A 221 -11.85 -13.85 10.18
CA ASN A 221 -12.18 -13.09 11.39
C ASN A 221 -11.42 -13.54 12.65
N HIS A 222 -10.61 -14.61 12.58
CA HIS A 222 -9.93 -15.21 13.72
C HIS A 222 -8.41 -15.21 13.60
N SER A 223 -7.88 -15.39 12.40
CA SER A 223 -6.45 -15.61 12.17
C SER A 223 -5.95 -14.98 10.89
N ALA A 224 -4.67 -14.62 10.88
CA ALA A 224 -3.91 -14.26 9.68
C ALA A 224 -2.71 -15.21 9.56
N ASN A 225 -2.66 -15.94 8.46
CA ASN A 225 -1.62 -16.91 8.15
C ASN A 225 -0.76 -16.39 7.00
N TYR A 226 0.54 -16.23 7.25
CA TYR A 226 1.48 -15.64 6.28
C TYR A 226 2.33 -16.72 5.63
N PHE A 227 2.61 -16.50 4.35
CA PHE A 227 3.38 -17.41 3.52
C PHE A 227 4.30 -16.62 2.58
N THR A 228 5.45 -17.18 2.25
CA THR A 228 6.18 -16.80 1.04
C THR A 228 5.41 -17.25 -0.20
N LEU A 229 5.70 -16.68 -1.37
CA LEU A 229 5.12 -17.16 -2.63
C LEU A 229 5.49 -18.61 -2.96
N ASP A 230 6.55 -19.16 -2.37
CA ASP A 230 6.92 -20.58 -2.48
C ASP A 230 6.06 -21.51 -1.61
N GLY A 231 5.20 -20.94 -0.75
CA GLY A 231 4.31 -21.67 0.14
C GLY A 231 4.89 -21.97 1.52
N MET A 232 6.10 -21.49 1.83
CA MET A 232 6.69 -21.62 3.17
C MET A 232 6.01 -20.65 4.13
N SER A 233 5.60 -21.13 5.31
CA SER A 233 5.00 -20.29 6.35
C SER A 233 5.97 -19.24 6.87
N VAL A 234 5.46 -18.03 7.10
CA VAL A 234 6.19 -16.90 7.69
C VAL A 234 5.55 -16.57 9.03
N THR A 235 6.36 -16.42 10.08
CA THR A 235 5.87 -15.93 11.37
C THR A 235 5.96 -14.42 11.41
N LYS A 236 4.85 -13.75 11.70
CA LYS A 236 4.79 -12.31 11.96
C LYS A 236 4.47 -12.08 13.44
N THR A 237 5.18 -11.14 14.04
CA THR A 237 4.84 -10.61 15.37
C THR A 237 4.16 -9.26 15.15
N PRO A 238 2.87 -9.11 15.53
CA PRO A 238 2.21 -7.82 15.49
C PRO A 238 3.00 -6.80 16.30
N MET A 239 3.06 -5.58 15.79
CA MET A 239 3.68 -4.44 16.46
C MET A 239 2.62 -3.41 16.81
N HIS A 240 2.81 -2.77 17.96
CA HIS A 240 1.97 -1.67 18.39
C HIS A 240 2.40 -0.36 17.70
N VAL A 241 1.46 0.32 17.05
CA VAL A 241 1.67 1.64 16.46
C VAL A 241 0.98 2.68 17.30
N ALA A 242 1.75 3.67 17.75
CA ALA A 242 1.21 4.82 18.47
C ALA A 242 0.28 5.62 17.52
N TYR A 243 -0.99 5.72 17.89
CA TYR A 243 -1.96 6.54 17.17
C TYR A 243 -2.43 7.70 18.05
N ASP A 244 -2.27 8.91 17.52
CA ASP A 244 -2.91 10.11 18.06
C ASP A 244 -3.96 10.62 17.05
N ALA A 245 -5.23 10.38 17.40
CA ALA A 245 -6.36 10.80 16.59
C ALA A 245 -6.44 12.32 16.38
N LEU A 246 -5.89 13.13 17.31
CA LEU A 246 -5.88 14.59 17.19
C LEU A 246 -4.89 15.05 16.11
N SER A 247 -3.70 14.45 16.08
CA SER A 247 -2.68 14.71 15.06
C SER A 247 -3.13 14.32 13.65
N ALA A 248 -3.93 13.25 13.53
CA ALA A 248 -4.45 12.76 12.24
C ALA A 248 -5.64 13.58 11.69
N ALA A 249 -6.32 14.35 12.55
CA ALA A 249 -7.43 15.21 12.14
C ALA A 249 -6.95 16.59 11.68
N LYS A 250 -7.79 17.31 10.92
CA LYS A 250 -7.50 18.71 10.55
C LYS A 250 -7.53 19.67 11.75
N GLY A 251 -8.12 19.27 12.87
CA GLY A 251 -8.29 20.11 14.05
C GLY A 251 -9.04 21.41 13.72
N GLU A 252 -8.51 22.54 14.17
CA GLU A 252 -9.07 23.88 13.93
C GLU A 252 -8.81 24.43 12.51
N TYR A 253 -8.01 23.73 11.71
CA TYR A 253 -7.59 24.20 10.40
C TYR A 253 -8.53 23.76 9.27
N LYS A 254 -8.68 24.63 8.28
CA LYS A 254 -9.52 24.36 7.10
C LYS A 254 -8.90 23.30 6.16
N HIS A 255 -7.57 23.22 6.11
CA HIS A 255 -6.81 22.37 5.19
C HIS A 255 -5.64 21.71 5.92
N PHE A 256 -5.31 20.47 5.56
CA PHE A 256 -4.14 19.76 6.10
C PHE A 256 -2.84 20.52 5.83
N MET A 257 -2.64 21.03 4.61
CA MET A 257 -1.46 21.86 4.29
C MET A 257 -1.33 23.08 5.23
N LEU A 258 -2.45 23.72 5.60
CA LEU A 258 -2.41 24.87 6.51
C LEU A 258 -2.02 24.44 7.93
N LYS A 259 -2.58 23.32 8.41
CA LYS A 259 -2.22 22.68 9.69
C LYS A 259 -0.72 22.36 9.71
N GLU A 260 -0.25 21.59 8.75
CA GLU A 260 1.14 21.13 8.65
C GLU A 260 2.14 22.29 8.58
N ILE A 261 1.81 23.38 7.89
CA ILE A 261 2.62 24.60 7.89
C ILE A 261 2.77 25.19 9.29
N HIS A 262 1.68 25.25 10.07
CA HIS A 262 1.69 25.79 11.43
C HIS A 262 2.31 24.83 12.45
N GLU A 263 2.31 23.53 12.17
CA GLU A 263 2.92 22.50 13.02
C GLU A 263 4.43 22.36 12.83
N GLN A 264 5.04 23.02 11.84
CA GLN A 264 6.49 22.96 11.58
C GLN A 264 7.36 23.20 12.83
N PRO A 265 7.09 24.17 13.73
CA PRO A 265 7.90 24.35 14.93
C PRO A 265 7.92 23.11 15.83
N GLU A 266 6.77 22.48 16.02
CA GLU A 266 6.64 21.26 16.82
C GLU A 266 7.27 20.06 16.11
N ALA A 267 7.04 19.92 14.80
CA ALA A 267 7.63 18.86 13.99
C ALA A 267 9.18 18.89 14.02
N VAL A 268 9.77 20.08 13.97
CA VAL A 268 11.22 20.26 14.12
C VAL A 268 11.69 19.86 15.52
N ILE A 269 11.00 20.31 16.58
CA ILE A 269 11.34 19.94 17.96
C ILE A 269 11.26 18.41 18.15
N ASN A 270 10.21 17.78 17.64
CA ASN A 270 10.02 16.33 17.71
C ASN A 270 11.14 15.58 16.97
N SER A 271 11.61 16.11 15.83
CA SER A 271 12.72 15.53 15.07
C SER A 271 14.06 15.58 15.80
N LEU A 272 14.25 16.56 16.69
CA LEU A 272 15.46 16.75 17.51
C LEU A 272 15.41 16.03 18.86
N ARG A 273 14.20 15.71 19.36
CA ARG A 273 13.98 15.12 20.68
C ARG A 273 14.72 13.80 20.82
N GLY A 274 15.53 13.67 21.88
CA GLY A 274 16.34 12.48 22.13
C GLY A 274 17.59 12.35 21.25
N ARG A 275 17.74 13.21 20.22
CA ARG A 275 18.87 13.18 19.27
C ARG A 275 19.82 14.36 19.41
N VAL A 276 19.44 15.43 20.11
CA VAL A 276 20.30 16.58 20.36
C VAL A 276 20.32 16.93 21.84
N SER A 277 21.52 16.92 22.43
CA SER A 277 21.78 17.50 23.74
C SER A 277 22.23 18.95 23.55
N PHE A 278 21.38 19.90 23.95
CA PHE A 278 21.72 21.32 23.93
C PHE A 278 22.65 21.72 25.07
N ASP A 279 22.67 20.96 26.17
CA ASP A 279 23.57 21.21 27.30
C ASP A 279 25.00 20.79 26.94
N ASP A 280 25.16 19.64 26.28
CA ASP A 280 26.48 19.12 25.86
C ASP A 280 26.90 19.58 24.45
N LEU A 281 25.99 20.25 23.73
CA LEU A 281 26.14 20.63 22.31
C LEU A 281 26.53 19.45 21.41
N LYS A 282 25.83 18.32 21.59
CA LYS A 282 26.10 17.07 20.87
C LYS A 282 24.86 16.53 20.17
N VAL A 283 25.10 15.88 19.03
CA VAL A 283 24.11 15.05 18.35
C VAL A 283 24.34 13.59 18.79
N VAL A 284 23.29 12.90 19.19
CA VAL A 284 23.27 11.51 19.64
C VAL A 284 22.42 10.71 18.68
N LEU A 285 23.02 9.70 18.04
CA LEU A 285 22.40 8.88 16.98
C LEU A 285 22.48 7.39 17.31
N ASP A 286 22.36 7.02 18.59
CA ASP A 286 22.53 5.64 19.07
C ASP A 286 21.59 4.64 18.39
N GLU A 287 20.45 5.11 17.88
CA GLU A 287 19.47 4.32 17.12
C GLU A 287 20.01 3.80 15.78
N PHE A 288 21.03 4.42 15.20
CA PHE A 288 21.49 4.10 13.84
C PHE A 288 22.44 2.90 13.76
N GLN A 289 22.92 2.32 14.87
CA GLN A 289 23.82 1.15 14.89
C GLN A 289 25.03 1.25 13.92
N ILE A 290 25.46 2.46 13.54
CA ILE A 290 26.65 2.70 12.70
C ILE A 290 27.81 3.04 13.64
N SER A 291 28.95 2.37 13.49
CA SER A 291 30.12 2.64 14.33
C SER A 291 30.91 3.87 13.84
N ASP A 292 31.66 4.50 14.73
CA ASP A 292 32.59 5.59 14.35
C ASP A 292 33.58 5.15 13.25
N ALA A 293 33.96 3.86 13.24
CA ALA A 293 34.84 3.31 12.22
C ALA A 293 34.17 3.21 10.85
N ASP A 294 32.86 2.93 10.81
CA ASP A 294 32.07 2.94 9.57
C ASP A 294 31.91 4.37 9.07
N ILE A 295 31.61 5.33 9.95
CA ILE A 295 31.50 6.75 9.59
C ILE A 295 32.82 7.27 9.02
N ALA A 296 33.95 6.91 9.65
CA ALA A 296 35.27 7.37 9.23
C ALA A 296 35.73 6.83 7.87
N ARG A 297 35.10 5.75 7.37
CA ARG A 297 35.37 5.20 6.04
C ARG A 297 34.65 5.94 4.92
N ILE A 298 33.62 6.71 5.25
CA ILE A 298 32.83 7.43 4.26
C ILE A 298 33.68 8.57 3.68
N ASP A 299 33.96 8.49 2.38
CA ASP A 299 34.69 9.55 1.66
C ASP A 299 33.81 10.27 0.63
N ARG A 300 32.58 9.79 0.41
CA ARG A 300 31.61 10.38 -0.52
C ARG A 300 30.17 10.14 -0.08
N VAL A 301 29.28 11.11 -0.35
CA VAL A 301 27.85 11.00 -0.04
C VAL A 301 26.99 11.25 -1.28
N VAL A 302 25.99 10.39 -1.51
CA VAL A 302 25.01 10.52 -2.59
C VAL A 302 23.61 10.62 -1.98
N PHE A 303 22.93 11.73 -2.21
CA PHE A 303 21.55 11.93 -1.75
C PHE A 303 20.56 11.61 -2.88
N LEU A 304 19.61 10.71 -2.63
CA LEU A 304 18.58 10.33 -3.60
C LEU A 304 17.21 10.81 -3.13
N GLY A 305 16.37 11.25 -4.05
CA GLY A 305 15.00 11.60 -3.74
C GLY A 305 14.22 12.06 -4.96
N MET A 306 12.92 12.28 -4.79
CA MET A 306 12.04 12.79 -5.83
C MET A 306 11.23 14.00 -5.34
N GLY A 307 10.87 14.89 -6.27
CA GLY A 307 10.03 16.06 -5.98
C GLY A 307 10.58 16.93 -4.84
N THR A 308 9.78 17.14 -3.79
CA THR A 308 10.22 17.96 -2.64
C THR A 308 11.36 17.30 -1.85
N SER A 309 11.45 15.96 -1.78
CA SER A 309 12.56 15.27 -1.14
C SER A 309 13.87 15.45 -1.92
N PHE A 310 13.81 15.55 -3.25
CA PHE A 310 14.96 15.94 -4.08
C PHE A 310 15.42 17.37 -3.76
N ASN A 311 14.51 18.31 -3.54
CA ASN A 311 14.88 19.67 -3.12
C ASN A 311 15.60 19.67 -1.75
N ALA A 312 15.17 18.83 -0.81
CA ALA A 312 15.87 18.65 0.47
C ALA A 312 17.28 18.05 0.28
N ALA A 313 17.45 17.10 -0.64
CA ALA A 313 18.75 16.54 -1.03
C ALA A 313 19.73 17.62 -1.52
N MET A 314 19.25 18.60 -2.29
CA MET A 314 20.07 19.73 -2.76
C MET A 314 20.62 20.57 -1.61
N VAL A 315 19.81 20.80 -0.57
CA VAL A 315 20.24 21.53 0.64
C VAL A 315 21.22 20.68 1.45
N ALA A 316 20.91 19.40 1.66
CA ALA A 316 21.76 18.47 2.40
C ALA A 316 23.17 18.35 1.79
N ARG A 317 23.27 18.29 0.45
CA ARG A 317 24.54 18.30 -0.28
C ARG A 317 25.39 19.53 0.07
N SER A 318 24.77 20.71 0.15
CA SER A 318 25.47 21.96 0.49
C SER A 318 25.99 21.96 1.93
N TRP A 319 25.24 21.37 2.87
CA TRP A 319 25.67 21.24 4.26
C TRP A 319 26.76 20.19 4.43
N MET A 320 26.66 19.05 3.73
CA MET A 320 27.67 18.00 3.80
C MET A 320 29.04 18.50 3.33
N GLU A 321 29.10 19.23 2.21
CA GLU A 321 30.35 19.82 1.72
C GLU A 321 30.90 20.94 2.61
N SER A 322 30.03 21.77 3.18
CA SER A 322 30.45 22.94 3.96
C SER A 322 30.83 22.60 5.40
N LEU A 323 30.16 21.63 6.01
CA LEU A 323 30.37 21.22 7.40
C LEU A 323 31.31 20.02 7.52
N ALA A 324 31.02 18.93 6.81
CA ALA A 324 31.78 17.67 6.92
C ALA A 324 32.96 17.59 5.94
N ARG A 325 33.01 18.48 4.94
CA ARG A 325 34.05 18.50 3.89
C ARG A 325 34.13 17.23 3.04
N LEU A 326 33.02 16.50 2.93
CA LEU A 326 32.92 15.32 2.09
C LEU A 326 32.36 15.67 0.71
N PRO A 327 32.99 15.22 -0.39
CA PRO A 327 32.40 15.25 -1.73
C PRO A 327 30.97 14.71 -1.71
N SER A 328 30.02 15.51 -2.19
CA SER A 328 28.61 15.14 -2.12
C SER A 328 27.86 15.48 -3.40
N GLU A 329 27.00 14.57 -3.83
CA GLU A 329 26.10 14.75 -4.96
C GLU A 329 24.64 14.47 -4.55
N PHE A 330 23.71 14.94 -5.37
CA PHE A 330 22.30 14.59 -5.25
C PHE A 330 21.80 14.14 -6.62
N ASP A 331 20.88 13.18 -6.65
CA ASP A 331 20.34 12.66 -7.90
C ASP A 331 18.85 12.33 -7.78
N ASN A 332 18.16 12.42 -8.92
CA ASN A 332 16.78 12.00 -9.02
C ASN A 332 16.75 10.48 -9.05
N SER A 333 16.00 9.87 -8.13
CA SER A 333 15.93 8.41 -8.00
C SER A 333 15.55 7.71 -9.31
N SER A 334 14.67 8.34 -10.12
CA SER A 334 14.26 7.77 -11.41
C SER A 334 15.38 7.72 -12.44
N GLU A 335 16.35 8.63 -12.38
CA GLU A 335 17.50 8.64 -13.29
C GLU A 335 18.64 7.75 -12.75
N PHE A 336 18.88 7.81 -11.44
CA PHE A 336 19.95 7.08 -10.77
C PHE A 336 19.86 5.56 -11.03
N ARG A 337 18.65 5.00 -10.97
CA ARG A 337 18.40 3.56 -11.15
C ARG A 337 18.70 3.04 -12.57
N TYR A 338 18.74 3.91 -13.59
CA TYR A 338 18.93 3.48 -14.99
C TYR A 338 20.30 3.84 -15.58
N ARG A 339 21.18 4.53 -14.83
CA ARG A 339 22.42 5.08 -15.38
C ARG A 339 23.71 4.35 -15.00
N ASP A 340 23.62 3.15 -14.41
CA ASP A 340 24.75 2.36 -13.92
C ASP A 340 25.69 3.19 -13.01
N PRO A 341 25.24 3.56 -11.80
CA PRO A 341 25.94 4.52 -10.97
C PRO A 341 27.26 3.97 -10.44
N VAL A 342 28.32 4.78 -10.55
CA VAL A 342 29.64 4.45 -10.01
C VAL A 342 29.62 4.69 -8.49
N ILE A 343 29.45 3.61 -7.71
CA ILE A 343 29.48 3.59 -6.25
C ILE A 343 30.46 2.52 -5.75
N ASP A 344 31.05 2.74 -4.58
CA ASP A 344 31.99 1.82 -3.93
C ASP A 344 31.63 1.61 -2.46
N GLU A 345 32.40 0.79 -1.75
CA GLU A 345 32.18 0.48 -0.32
C GLU A 345 32.33 1.68 0.63
N ASN A 346 32.90 2.79 0.17
CA ASN A 346 33.11 4.00 0.96
C ASN A 346 32.07 5.10 0.65
N THR A 347 31.16 4.85 -0.29
CA THR A 347 30.10 5.78 -0.64
C THR A 347 28.88 5.58 0.28
N LEU A 348 28.49 6.62 1.02
CA LEU A 348 27.21 6.65 1.72
C LEU A 348 26.09 7.07 0.77
N VAL A 349 25.09 6.21 0.59
CA VAL A 349 23.85 6.56 -0.12
C VAL A 349 22.74 6.87 0.88
N VAL A 350 22.13 8.06 0.75
CA VAL A 350 21.05 8.53 1.62
C VAL A 350 19.79 8.75 0.80
N SER A 351 18.79 7.90 0.99
CA SER A 351 17.49 8.02 0.33
C SER A 351 16.52 8.87 1.14
N LEU A 352 16.01 9.96 0.56
CA LEU A 352 15.03 10.85 1.17
C LEU A 352 13.63 10.56 0.60
N SER A 353 12.71 10.19 1.48
CA SER A 353 11.31 9.95 1.13
C SER A 353 10.42 10.22 2.34
N GLN A 354 9.38 11.05 2.17
CA GLN A 354 8.41 11.29 3.25
C GLN A 354 7.54 10.06 3.52
N SER A 355 7.10 9.38 2.46
CA SER A 355 6.21 8.23 2.58
C SER A 355 6.95 6.92 2.89
N GLY A 356 8.25 6.85 2.59
CA GLY A 356 8.98 5.59 2.57
C GLY A 356 8.56 4.62 1.44
N GLU A 357 7.61 5.02 0.59
CA GLU A 357 6.99 4.15 -0.43
C GLU A 357 7.20 4.65 -1.87
N THR A 358 8.04 5.67 -2.06
CA THR A 358 8.31 6.23 -3.39
C THR A 358 9.03 5.18 -4.25
N ALA A 359 8.34 4.65 -5.26
CA ALA A 359 8.78 3.48 -6.02
C ALA A 359 10.21 3.59 -6.59
N ASP A 360 10.55 4.71 -7.22
CA ASP A 360 11.89 4.90 -7.80
C ASP A 360 12.98 5.10 -6.74
N THR A 361 12.64 5.58 -5.54
CA THR A 361 13.61 5.71 -4.43
C THR A 361 13.87 4.37 -3.73
N LEU A 362 12.93 3.42 -3.82
CA LEU A 362 13.06 2.07 -3.26
C LEU A 362 13.74 1.07 -4.19
N ALA A 363 13.66 1.31 -5.51
CA ALA A 363 14.22 0.45 -6.53
C ALA A 363 15.70 0.78 -6.77
#